data_AF-A0A3Q7X0Y6-F1
#
_entry.id   AF-A0A3Q7X0Y6-F1
#
_cell.length_a   1.000
_cell.length_b   1.000
_cell.length_c   1.000
_cell.angle_alpha   90.00
_cell.angle_beta   90.00
_cell.angle_gamma   90.00
#
_symmetry.space_group_name_H-M   'P 1'
#
loop_
_entity.id
_entity.type
_entity.pdbx_description
1 polymer ?
#
loop_
_entity_poly.entity_id
_entity_poly.type
_entity_poly.pdbx_seq_one_letter_code
_entity_poly.pdbx_strand_id
1 'polypeptide(L)'
;MNSTRLIYILSFFNLFLSYTLIQVLSENVYNSKKCVYPAIYNFGDSNSDTGAVYATFTGVRPPNGMTFFGSLSGRASDGRLIIDFISEELKLPYLSAYLNSVGSNYRHGANFAVGGASIRPGGYSPINLGLQVSQFILFKSHTNTLFNQLSDNRTEPPLRSGLPRNEDFSKALYTIDIGQNDLAIGLQHTSEEEVKSSIPEILNQFSQAVKQLYNEGARVFWIHNTGPIGCLPFNYFSYEHKKGNLDANGCVKPQNKIAQEFNKKLKDQVFQLRRKLPLAKFTYVDMYKAKYELIINARSQGNL
;
A
#
# COMPACT_ATOMS: atom_id res chain seq x y z
N MET A 1 -49.37 -4.19 -47.77
CA MET A 1 -48.52 -3.30 -46.95
C MET A 1 -47.25 -3.02 -47.75
N ASN A 2 -46.92 -1.76 -48.07
CA ASN A 2 -45.80 -1.44 -48.98
C ASN A 2 -44.46 -1.91 -48.39
N SER A 3 -43.60 -2.52 -49.22
CA SER A 3 -42.28 -3.07 -48.85
C SER A 3 -41.44 -2.07 -48.03
N THR A 4 -41.47 -0.79 -48.41
CA THR A 4 -40.81 0.31 -47.71
C THR A 4 -41.26 0.45 -46.25
N ARG A 5 -42.56 0.28 -45.95
CA ARG A 5 -43.12 0.43 -44.60
C ARG A 5 -42.70 -0.74 -43.70
N LEU A 6 -42.53 -1.94 -44.27
CA LEU A 6 -42.02 -3.11 -43.54
C LEU A 6 -40.54 -2.97 -43.19
N ILE A 7 -39.73 -2.40 -44.10
CA ILE A 7 -38.31 -2.12 -43.85
C ILE A 7 -38.14 -1.14 -42.69
N TYR A 8 -38.90 -0.05 -42.66
CA TYR A 8 -38.83 0.91 -41.55
C TYR A 8 -39.21 0.27 -40.21
N ILE A 9 -40.26 -0.55 -40.16
CA ILE A 9 -40.69 -1.22 -38.92
C ILE A 9 -39.59 -2.17 -38.42
N LEU A 10 -38.96 -2.94 -39.31
CA LEU A 10 -37.86 -3.84 -38.96
C LEU A 10 -36.61 -3.08 -38.50
N SER A 11 -36.26 -1.96 -39.14
CA SER A 11 -35.14 -1.11 -38.71
C SER A 11 -35.38 -0.50 -37.32
N PHE A 12 -36.58 0.01 -37.05
CA PHE A 12 -36.94 0.54 -35.73
C PHE A 12 -36.93 -0.54 -34.64
N PHE A 13 -37.43 -1.74 -34.95
CA PHE A 13 -37.43 -2.86 -34.01
C PHE A 13 -36.00 -3.32 -33.66
N ASN A 14 -35.11 -3.38 -34.65
CA ASN A 14 -33.70 -3.71 -34.43
C ASN A 14 -32.95 -2.63 -33.62
N LEU A 15 -33.23 -1.35 -33.87
CA LEU A 15 -32.69 -0.23 -33.07
C LEU A 15 -33.16 -0.32 -31.62
N PHE A 16 -34.44 -0.59 -31.38
CA PHE A 16 -34.99 -0.75 -30.04
C PHE A 16 -34.38 -1.97 -29.30
N LEU A 17 -34.26 -3.12 -29.97
CA LEU A 17 -33.58 -4.30 -29.43
C LEU A 17 -32.12 -3.99 -29.07
N SER A 18 -31.38 -3.30 -29.94
CA SER A 18 -29.99 -2.93 -29.67
C SER A 18 -29.85 -1.98 -28.46
N TYR A 19 -30.77 -1.03 -28.32
CA TYR A 19 -30.79 -0.08 -27.19
C TYR A 19 -31.11 -0.79 -25.86
N THR A 20 -32.11 -1.68 -25.85
CA THR A 20 -32.44 -2.48 -24.67
C THR A 20 -31.30 -3.42 -24.27
N LEU A 21 -30.61 -4.03 -25.23
CA LEU A 21 -29.44 -4.86 -24.97
C LEU A 21 -28.28 -4.06 -24.36
N ILE A 22 -28.03 -2.84 -24.84
CA ILE A 22 -27.01 -1.94 -24.29
C ILE A 22 -27.36 -1.53 -22.85
N GLN A 23 -28.63 -1.24 -22.54
CA GLN A 23 -29.05 -0.92 -21.18
C GLN A 23 -28.90 -2.11 -20.21
N VAL A 24 -29.28 -3.33 -20.64
CA VAL A 24 -29.13 -4.55 -19.83
C VAL A 24 -27.65 -4.90 -19.61
N LEU A 25 -26.78 -4.66 -20.60
CA LEU A 25 -25.34 -4.83 -20.45
C LEU A 25 -24.73 -3.75 -19.53
N SER A 26 -25.21 -2.51 -19.59
CA SER A 26 -24.82 -1.40 -18.71
C SER A 26 -25.14 -1.68 -17.24
N GLU A 27 -26.34 -2.18 -16.93
CA GLU A 27 -26.74 -2.50 -15.54
C GLU A 27 -25.94 -3.68 -14.96
N ASN A 28 -25.59 -4.67 -15.78
CA ASN A 28 -24.77 -5.80 -15.34
C ASN A 28 -23.29 -5.44 -15.10
N VAL A 29 -22.76 -4.39 -15.76
CA VAL A 29 -21.40 -3.89 -15.50
C VAL A 29 -21.33 -3.13 -14.17
N TYR A 30 -22.42 -2.48 -13.74
CA TYR A 30 -22.47 -1.76 -12.46
C TYR A 30 -22.74 -2.64 -11.23
N ASN A 31 -23.16 -3.90 -11.43
CA ASN A 31 -23.36 -4.87 -10.35
C ASN A 31 -22.09 -5.69 -10.05
N SER A 32 -20.94 -5.03 -10.08
CA SER A 32 -19.71 -5.52 -9.46
C SER A 32 -19.99 -5.74 -7.97
N LYS A 33 -20.08 -7.00 -7.53
CA LYS A 33 -20.12 -7.32 -6.09
C LYS A 33 -18.99 -6.54 -5.42
N LYS A 34 -19.34 -5.57 -4.55
CA LYS A 34 -18.35 -4.79 -3.79
C LYS A 34 -17.33 -5.77 -3.20
N CYS A 35 -16.05 -5.51 -3.44
CA CYS A 35 -14.98 -6.28 -2.80
C CYS A 35 -15.06 -6.02 -1.30
N VAL A 36 -15.55 -6.99 -0.53
CA VAL A 36 -15.62 -6.90 0.93
C VAL A 36 -14.40 -7.59 1.50
N TYR A 37 -13.50 -6.80 2.10
CA TYR A 37 -12.35 -7.30 2.86
C TYR A 37 -12.66 -7.23 4.36
N PRO A 38 -12.48 -8.32 5.12
CA PRO A 38 -12.75 -8.30 6.57
C PRO A 38 -11.62 -7.68 7.39
N ALA A 39 -10.42 -7.56 6.82
CA ALA A 39 -9.21 -7.08 7.48
C ALA A 39 -8.18 -6.53 6.49
N ILE A 40 -7.26 -5.72 6.99
CA ILE A 40 -6.08 -5.24 6.25
C ILE A 40 -4.81 -5.60 7.03
N TYR A 41 -3.83 -6.22 6.37
CA TYR A 41 -2.49 -6.42 6.91
C TYR A 41 -1.51 -5.57 6.11
N ASN A 42 -0.96 -4.53 6.74
CA ASN A 42 -0.11 -3.55 6.08
C ASN A 42 1.37 -3.80 6.39
N PHE A 43 2.21 -3.65 5.37
CA PHE A 43 3.67 -3.73 5.45
C PHE A 43 4.25 -2.50 4.74
N GLY A 44 5.40 -2.01 5.19
CA GLY A 44 5.98 -0.86 4.55
C GLY A 44 6.91 -0.03 5.42
N ASP A 45 7.04 1.22 5.02
CA ASP A 45 7.85 2.22 5.70
C ASP A 45 7.02 3.35 6.35
N SER A 46 7.64 4.52 6.54
CA SER A 46 7.02 5.72 7.12
C SER A 46 5.78 6.21 6.38
N ASN A 47 5.60 5.87 5.10
CA ASN A 47 4.41 6.22 4.33
C ASN A 47 3.12 5.59 4.90
N SER A 48 3.26 4.52 5.69
CA SER A 48 2.13 3.78 6.24
C SER A 48 2.31 3.36 7.70
N ASP A 49 3.38 3.76 8.39
CA ASP A 49 3.61 3.47 9.81
C ASP A 49 2.60 4.21 10.72
N THR A 50 1.76 3.46 11.43
CA THR A 50 0.73 3.98 12.33
C THR A 50 1.18 4.11 13.80
N GLY A 51 2.47 3.93 14.10
CA GLY A 51 3.04 4.14 15.43
C GLY A 51 4.15 3.16 15.85
N ALA A 52 4.64 2.30 14.96
CA ALA A 52 5.67 1.31 15.27
C ALA A 52 7.01 1.94 15.67
N VAL A 53 7.46 3.00 14.98
CA VAL A 53 8.65 3.76 15.40
C VAL A 53 8.45 4.38 16.78
N TYR A 54 7.26 4.93 17.04
CA TYR A 54 6.91 5.52 18.34
C TYR A 54 6.99 4.50 19.48
N ALA A 55 6.48 3.29 19.24
CA ALA A 55 6.49 2.21 20.22
C ALA A 55 7.88 1.59 20.46
N THR A 56 8.80 1.72 19.49
CA THR A 56 10.06 0.94 19.50
C THR A 56 11.29 1.79 19.77
N PHE A 57 11.40 2.96 19.14
CA PHE A 57 12.67 3.70 19.08
C PHE A 57 12.58 5.06 19.76
N THR A 58 11.65 5.91 19.33
CA THR A 58 11.58 7.30 19.79
C THR A 58 10.24 7.93 19.46
N GLY A 59 9.90 8.97 20.21
CA GLY A 59 8.70 9.76 19.94
C GLY A 59 8.77 10.50 18.60
N VAL A 60 7.62 10.67 17.94
CA VAL A 60 7.50 11.61 16.81
C VAL A 60 7.41 13.04 17.34
N ARG A 61 8.07 13.99 16.67
CA ARG A 61 8.02 15.40 17.05
C ARG A 61 6.83 16.10 16.40
N PRO A 62 6.30 17.20 16.98
CA PRO A 62 5.37 18.08 16.27
C PRO A 62 5.94 18.51 14.90
N PRO A 63 5.09 18.70 13.87
CA PRO A 63 3.63 18.77 13.90
C PRO A 63 2.91 17.40 13.74
N ASN A 64 3.62 16.28 13.84
CA ASN A 64 3.04 14.96 13.57
C ASN A 64 1.83 14.64 14.48
N GLY A 65 0.71 14.27 13.86
CA GLY A 65 -0.58 13.96 14.51
C GLY A 65 -1.45 15.15 14.94
N MET A 66 -0.94 16.39 14.87
CA MET A 66 -1.63 17.56 15.41
C MET A 66 -2.94 17.91 14.71
N THR A 67 -3.06 17.74 13.38
CA THR A 67 -4.21 18.26 12.62
C THR A 67 -5.44 17.35 12.65
N PHE A 68 -5.25 16.03 12.72
CA PHE A 68 -6.35 15.07 12.74
C PHE A 68 -6.54 14.38 14.09
N PHE A 69 -5.45 13.97 14.74
CA PHE A 69 -5.51 13.24 16.02
C PHE A 69 -5.44 14.17 17.24
N GLY A 70 -5.14 15.46 17.05
CA GLY A 70 -5.02 16.46 18.12
C GLY A 70 -3.87 16.22 19.10
N SER A 71 -3.00 15.25 18.82
CA SER A 71 -1.91 14.82 19.69
C SER A 71 -0.84 14.06 18.88
N LEU A 72 0.33 13.80 19.47
CA LEU A 72 1.39 13.04 18.81
C LEU A 72 0.87 11.64 18.48
N SER A 73 0.74 11.33 17.18
CA SER A 73 0.08 10.11 16.70
C SER A 73 1.04 8.96 16.41
N GLY A 74 2.35 9.17 16.57
CA GLY A 74 3.38 8.21 16.17
C GLY A 74 3.61 8.07 14.66
N ARG A 75 2.94 8.91 13.85
CA ARG A 75 2.96 8.84 12.37
C ARG A 75 3.90 9.89 11.78
N ALA A 76 4.47 9.62 10.61
CA ALA A 76 5.24 10.61 9.84
C ALA A 76 4.33 11.54 9.01
N SER A 77 3.27 12.04 9.63
CA SER A 77 2.29 12.98 9.07
C SER A 77 1.65 13.76 10.20
N ASP A 78 1.25 15.00 9.93
CA ASP A 78 0.42 15.81 10.82
C ASP A 78 -0.98 15.23 11.07
N GLY A 79 -1.41 14.24 10.28
CA GLY A 79 -2.67 13.55 10.45
C GLY A 79 -2.68 12.15 9.86
N ARG A 80 -3.67 11.90 8.99
CA ARG A 80 -3.94 10.59 8.39
C ARG A 80 -2.91 10.22 7.33
N LEU A 81 -2.66 8.92 7.21
CA LEU A 81 -1.85 8.28 6.18
C LEU A 81 -2.74 7.67 5.10
N ILE A 82 -2.17 7.33 3.94
CA ILE A 82 -2.91 6.68 2.83
C ILE A 82 -3.65 5.42 3.31
N ILE A 83 -3.05 4.65 4.22
CA ILE A 83 -3.65 3.44 4.79
C ILE A 83 -4.93 3.72 5.61
N ASP A 84 -5.07 4.91 6.20
CA ASP A 84 -6.30 5.29 6.92
C ASP A 84 -7.43 5.56 5.92
N PHE A 85 -7.14 6.25 4.81
CA PHE A 85 -8.12 6.49 3.75
C PHE A 85 -8.56 5.17 3.08
N ILE A 86 -7.65 4.20 2.91
CA ILE A 86 -8.00 2.85 2.46
C ILE A 86 -8.94 2.18 3.48
N SER A 87 -8.66 2.32 4.77
CA SER A 87 -9.50 1.75 5.84
C SER A 87 -10.90 2.38 5.85
N GLU A 88 -11.00 3.69 5.68
CA GLU A 88 -12.28 4.43 5.58
C GLU A 88 -13.13 3.94 4.40
N GLU A 89 -12.54 3.82 3.21
CA GLU A 89 -13.24 3.35 2.00
C GLU A 89 -13.75 1.91 2.18
N LEU A 90 -12.97 1.07 2.87
CA LEU A 90 -13.35 -0.30 3.20
C LEU A 90 -14.26 -0.42 4.42
N LYS A 91 -14.58 0.70 5.09
CA LYS A 91 -15.38 0.77 6.31
C LYS A 91 -14.81 -0.07 7.45
N LEU A 92 -13.49 -0.09 7.57
CA LEU A 92 -12.72 -0.75 8.63
C LEU A 92 -12.16 0.30 9.60
N PRO A 93 -11.93 -0.06 10.87
CA PRO A 93 -11.23 0.82 11.80
C PRO A 93 -9.77 1.04 11.36
N TYR A 94 -9.16 2.13 11.81
CA TYR A 94 -7.74 2.38 11.57
C TYR A 94 -6.87 1.29 12.19
N LEU A 95 -5.80 0.94 11.47
CA LEU A 95 -4.92 -0.15 11.88
C LEU A 95 -4.03 0.24 13.06
N SER A 96 -4.07 -0.59 14.10
CA SER A 96 -3.09 -0.53 15.18
C SER A 96 -1.72 -1.02 14.68
N ALA A 97 -0.65 -0.33 15.05
CA ALA A 97 0.71 -0.81 14.83
C ALA A 97 0.93 -2.10 15.61
N TYR A 98 1.52 -3.12 14.99
CA TYR A 98 1.79 -4.42 15.60
C TYR A 98 2.62 -4.31 16.89
N LEU A 99 3.52 -3.32 16.96
CA LEU A 99 4.41 -3.10 18.09
C LEU A 99 3.78 -2.29 19.23
N ASN A 100 2.54 -1.82 19.10
CA ASN A 100 1.84 -1.15 20.18
C ASN A 100 1.37 -2.15 21.25
N SER A 101 1.67 -1.85 22.51
CA SER A 101 1.32 -2.71 23.65
C SER A 101 -0.10 -2.49 24.18
N VAL A 102 -0.53 -1.24 24.34
CA VAL A 102 -1.81 -0.87 25.01
C VAL A 102 -2.76 -0.21 24.02
N GLY A 103 -4.06 -0.54 24.12
CA GLY A 103 -5.13 0.07 23.31
C GLY A 103 -5.24 -0.48 21.89
N SER A 104 -4.40 -1.43 21.50
CA SER A 104 -4.45 -2.07 20.18
C SER A 104 -5.65 -2.98 20.02
N ASN A 105 -6.30 -2.91 18.86
CA ASN A 105 -7.33 -3.86 18.44
C ASN A 105 -6.95 -4.41 17.07
N TYR A 106 -6.85 -5.74 16.98
CA TYR A 106 -6.40 -6.43 15.78
C TYR A 106 -7.49 -7.23 15.07
N ARG A 107 -8.76 -7.06 15.48
CA ARG A 107 -9.90 -7.76 14.91
C ARG A 107 -9.98 -7.62 13.38
N HIS A 108 -9.64 -6.43 12.88
CA HIS A 108 -9.69 -6.06 11.47
C HIS A 108 -8.30 -5.90 10.84
N GLY A 109 -7.31 -6.56 11.43
CA GLY A 109 -5.95 -6.61 10.93
C GLY A 109 -4.96 -5.78 11.74
N ALA A 110 -3.73 -5.70 11.24
CA ALA A 110 -2.60 -5.11 11.96
C ALA A 110 -1.63 -4.45 10.98
N ASN A 111 -0.91 -3.45 11.47
CA ASN A 111 0.08 -2.74 10.67
C ASN A 111 1.51 -3.08 11.12
N PHE A 112 2.28 -3.68 10.23
CA PHE A 112 3.67 -4.07 10.44
C PHE A 112 4.67 -3.08 9.82
N ALA A 113 4.20 -2.02 9.17
CA ALA A 113 5.07 -0.99 8.61
C ALA A 113 5.85 -0.26 9.71
N VAL A 114 7.10 0.09 9.41
CA VAL A 114 7.99 0.80 10.33
C VAL A 114 8.72 1.91 9.59
N GLY A 115 8.67 3.13 10.11
CA GLY A 115 9.41 4.27 9.56
C GLY A 115 10.89 3.95 9.32
N GLY A 116 11.38 4.31 8.13
CA GLY A 116 12.76 4.03 7.70
C GLY A 116 13.04 2.60 7.26
N ALA A 117 12.03 1.72 7.22
CA ALA A 117 12.21 0.34 6.75
C ALA A 117 12.60 0.29 5.27
N SER A 118 13.56 -0.59 4.99
CA SER A 118 13.98 -0.98 3.64
C SER A 118 13.51 -2.41 3.36
N ILE A 119 13.50 -2.80 2.08
CA ILE A 119 13.30 -4.19 1.69
C ILE A 119 14.49 -5.02 2.19
N ARG A 120 15.71 -4.55 1.96
CA ARG A 120 16.93 -5.21 2.43
C ARG A 120 17.27 -4.84 3.88
N PRO A 121 17.97 -5.71 4.62
CA PRO A 121 18.57 -5.35 5.91
C PRO A 121 19.66 -4.29 5.74
N GLY A 122 19.98 -3.56 6.82
CA GLY A 122 21.03 -2.53 6.84
C GLY A 122 20.58 -1.14 6.40
N GLY A 123 19.26 -0.91 6.25
CA GLY A 123 18.67 0.41 6.02
C GLY A 123 18.64 1.30 7.27
N TYR A 124 17.87 2.39 7.23
CA TYR A 124 17.71 3.30 8.37
C TYR A 124 17.05 2.63 9.59
N SER A 125 16.14 1.69 9.34
CA SER A 125 15.51 0.88 10.38
C SER A 125 16.11 -0.53 10.40
N PRO A 126 16.35 -1.12 11.59
CA PRO A 126 16.71 -2.53 11.70
C PRO A 126 15.53 -3.46 11.31
N ILE A 127 14.31 -2.93 11.28
CA ILE A 127 13.10 -3.67 10.91
C ILE A 127 12.85 -3.54 9.39
N ASN A 128 13.51 -4.40 8.62
CA ASN A 128 13.30 -4.55 7.18
C ASN A 128 12.05 -5.38 6.86
N LEU A 129 11.65 -5.44 5.58
CA LEU A 129 10.45 -6.16 5.12
C LEU A 129 10.43 -7.63 5.55
N GLY A 130 11.55 -8.34 5.50
CA GLY A 130 11.62 -9.74 5.92
C GLY A 130 11.28 -9.92 7.40
N LEU A 131 11.72 -8.97 8.25
CA LEU A 131 11.37 -8.99 9.67
C LEU A 131 9.89 -8.65 9.89
N GLN A 132 9.33 -7.69 9.14
CA GLN A 132 7.88 -7.41 9.18
C GLN A 132 7.05 -8.64 8.80
N VAL A 133 7.45 -9.40 7.78
CA VAL A 133 6.81 -10.67 7.41
C VAL A 133 6.94 -11.72 8.52
N SER A 134 8.10 -11.81 9.15
CA SER A 134 8.33 -12.73 10.27
C SER A 134 7.45 -12.38 11.47
N GLN A 135 7.29 -11.09 11.77
CA GLN A 135 6.36 -10.59 12.79
C GLN A 135 4.91 -10.96 12.46
N PHE A 136 4.48 -10.84 11.20
CA PHE A 136 3.16 -11.27 10.77
C PHE A 136 2.93 -12.78 10.96
N ILE A 137 3.92 -13.62 10.63
CA ILE A 137 3.83 -15.08 10.81
C ILE A 137 3.61 -15.43 12.28
N LEU A 138 4.41 -14.83 13.16
CA LEU A 138 4.30 -15.03 14.62
C LEU A 138 2.95 -14.52 15.13
N PHE A 139 2.55 -13.31 14.71
CA PHE A 139 1.27 -12.70 15.05
C PHE A 139 0.09 -13.62 14.67
N LYS A 140 0.06 -14.10 13.42
CA LYS A 140 -0.99 -15.00 12.93
C LYS A 140 -1.04 -16.31 13.71
N SER A 141 0.12 -16.93 13.96
CA SER A 141 0.21 -18.18 14.72
C SER A 141 -0.32 -18.02 16.15
N HIS A 142 0.13 -16.98 16.86
CA HIS A 142 -0.29 -16.71 18.23
C HIS A 142 -1.77 -16.34 18.33
N THR A 143 -2.25 -15.47 17.43
CA THR A 143 -3.66 -15.06 17.44
C THR A 143 -4.59 -16.23 17.12
N ASN A 144 -4.24 -17.11 16.17
CA ASN A 144 -5.01 -18.34 15.91
C ASN A 144 -5.07 -19.26 17.13
N THR A 145 -3.94 -19.45 17.82
CA THR A 145 -3.85 -20.29 19.02
C THR A 145 -4.74 -19.73 20.12
N LEU A 146 -4.62 -18.43 20.41
CA LEU A 146 -5.40 -17.77 21.44
C LEU A 146 -6.89 -17.73 21.08
N PHE A 147 -7.25 -17.49 19.83
CA PHE A 147 -8.64 -17.47 19.36
C PHE A 147 -9.35 -18.81 19.55
N ASN A 148 -8.61 -19.93 19.45
CA ASN A 148 -9.15 -21.27 19.66
C ASN A 148 -9.20 -21.69 21.13
N GLN A 149 -8.33 -21.14 21.98
CA GLN A 149 -8.32 -21.41 23.43
C GLN A 149 -9.39 -20.62 24.18
N LEU A 150 -9.71 -19.40 23.71
CA LEU A 150 -10.71 -18.56 24.34
C LEU A 150 -12.13 -19.05 24.00
N SER A 151 -12.89 -19.37 25.05
CA SER A 151 -14.32 -19.68 24.93
C SER A 151 -15.17 -18.40 24.88
N ASP A 152 -16.34 -18.44 24.24
CA ASP A 152 -17.31 -17.31 24.24
C ASP A 152 -18.04 -17.15 25.58
N ASN A 153 -17.48 -17.67 26.68
CA ASN A 153 -18.14 -17.62 27.98
C ASN A 153 -18.15 -16.18 28.50
N ARG A 154 -19.33 -15.70 28.92
CA ARG A 154 -19.59 -14.28 29.23
C ARG A 154 -18.86 -13.74 30.46
N THR A 155 -18.13 -14.60 31.18
CA THR A 155 -17.43 -14.28 32.42
C THR A 155 -16.01 -13.75 32.21
N GLU A 156 -15.39 -14.01 31.05
CA GLU A 156 -14.07 -13.48 30.71
C GLU A 156 -14.19 -12.16 29.91
N PRO A 157 -13.31 -11.17 30.11
CA PRO A 157 -13.24 -9.99 29.25
C PRO A 157 -13.21 -10.42 27.77
N PRO A 158 -13.80 -9.68 26.83
CA PRO A 158 -13.94 -10.11 25.44
C PRO A 158 -12.62 -9.99 24.66
N LEU A 159 -11.54 -10.59 25.16
CA LEU A 159 -10.23 -10.72 24.51
C LEU A 159 -10.39 -11.28 23.10
N ARG A 160 -11.27 -12.28 22.92
CA ARG A 160 -11.55 -12.90 21.63
C ARG A 160 -12.12 -11.93 20.59
N SER A 161 -12.85 -10.90 21.02
CA SER A 161 -13.46 -9.92 20.11
C SER A 161 -12.43 -8.99 19.45
N GLY A 162 -11.29 -8.76 20.11
CA GLY A 162 -10.18 -7.95 19.59
C GLY A 162 -9.16 -8.75 18.76
N LEU A 163 -9.32 -10.07 18.65
CA LEU A 163 -8.44 -10.94 17.87
C LEU A 163 -8.96 -11.12 16.43
N PRO A 164 -8.05 -11.26 15.45
CA PRO A 164 -8.41 -11.70 14.11
C PRO A 164 -9.13 -13.05 14.14
N ARG A 165 -10.05 -13.26 13.21
CA ARG A 165 -10.61 -14.60 12.95
C ARG A 165 -9.72 -15.35 11.97
N ASN A 166 -9.55 -16.65 12.19
CA ASN A 166 -8.66 -17.49 11.38
C ASN A 166 -9.03 -17.45 9.87
N GLU A 167 -10.32 -17.40 9.55
CA GLU A 167 -10.80 -17.34 8.16
C GLU A 167 -10.57 -15.98 7.48
N ASP A 168 -10.38 -14.91 8.25
CA ASP A 168 -10.21 -13.55 7.71
C ASP A 168 -8.85 -13.38 7.04
N PHE A 169 -7.80 -14.05 7.50
CA PHE A 169 -6.45 -13.97 6.89
C PHE A 169 -6.48 -14.27 5.38
N SER A 170 -7.21 -15.30 4.96
CA SER A 170 -7.30 -15.67 3.53
C SER A 170 -8.10 -14.70 2.67
N LYS A 171 -8.90 -13.84 3.30
CA LYS A 171 -9.80 -12.87 2.67
C LYS A 171 -9.32 -11.43 2.81
N ALA A 172 -8.28 -11.20 3.62
CA ALA A 172 -7.75 -9.87 3.94
C ALA A 172 -7.05 -9.23 2.75
N LEU A 173 -6.97 -7.90 2.79
CA LEU A 173 -6.15 -7.10 1.88
C LEU A 173 -4.75 -6.96 2.46
N TYR A 174 -3.72 -7.28 1.67
CA TYR A 174 -2.32 -7.15 2.04
C TYR A 174 -1.70 -5.98 1.30
N THR A 175 -1.44 -4.88 2.00
CA THR A 175 -0.87 -3.66 1.41
C THR A 175 0.64 -3.59 1.64
N ILE A 176 1.39 -3.16 0.62
CA ILE A 176 2.85 -3.03 0.69
C ILE A 176 3.30 -1.71 0.05
N ASP A 177 3.89 -0.81 0.83
CA ASP A 177 4.50 0.45 0.39
C ASP A 177 5.93 0.55 0.95
N ILE A 178 6.91 0.15 0.13
CA ILE A 178 8.31 0.03 0.55
C ILE A 178 9.27 0.09 -0.66
N GLY A 179 10.54 0.35 -0.37
CA GLY A 179 11.64 0.35 -1.35
C GLY A 179 12.28 1.72 -1.55
N GLN A 180 11.59 2.79 -1.13
CA GLN A 180 12.11 4.15 -1.20
C GLN A 180 13.39 4.31 -0.37
N ASN A 181 13.43 3.71 0.82
CA ASN A 181 14.60 3.80 1.71
C ASN A 181 15.81 3.02 1.17
N ASP A 182 15.62 1.92 0.43
CA ASP A 182 16.71 1.21 -0.25
C ASP A 182 17.41 2.13 -1.27
N LEU A 183 16.64 2.93 -2.01
CA LEU A 183 17.19 3.88 -2.99
C LEU A 183 17.83 5.09 -2.29
N ALA A 184 17.16 5.64 -1.28
CA ALA A 184 17.63 6.83 -0.56
C ALA A 184 18.97 6.56 0.15
N ILE A 185 19.10 5.44 0.86
CA ILE A 185 20.35 5.08 1.53
C ILE A 185 21.45 4.77 0.51
N GLY A 186 21.11 4.07 -0.58
CA GLY A 186 22.06 3.80 -1.66
C GLY A 186 22.63 5.08 -2.25
N LEU A 187 21.79 6.09 -2.50
CA LEU A 187 22.18 7.38 -3.05
C LEU A 187 23.02 8.24 -2.08
N GLN A 188 22.94 7.99 -0.78
CA GLN A 188 23.74 8.68 0.24
C GLN A 188 25.14 8.08 0.40
N HIS A 189 25.31 6.80 0.08
CA HIS A 189 26.54 6.05 0.38
C HIS A 189 27.28 5.51 -0.86
N THR A 190 26.63 5.49 -2.03
CA THR A 190 27.19 4.92 -3.27
C THR A 190 26.82 5.78 -4.50
N SER A 191 27.34 5.41 -5.67
CA SER A 191 27.01 6.07 -6.93
C SER A 191 25.62 5.69 -7.48
N GLU A 192 25.07 6.54 -8.34
CA GLU A 192 23.80 6.28 -9.03
C GLU A 192 23.78 4.95 -9.80
N GLU A 193 24.91 4.55 -10.41
CA GLU A 193 25.02 3.30 -11.15
C GLU A 193 25.07 2.08 -10.23
N GLU A 194 25.71 2.19 -9.06
CA GLU A 194 25.68 1.15 -8.03
C GLU A 194 24.27 0.96 -7.46
N VAL A 195 23.53 2.06 -7.24
CA VAL A 195 22.13 1.96 -6.82
C VAL A 195 21.29 1.23 -7.88
N LYS A 196 21.42 1.61 -9.15
CA LYS A 196 20.69 0.94 -10.25
C LYS A 196 21.04 -0.55 -10.35
N SER A 197 22.31 -0.92 -10.19
CA SER A 197 22.75 -2.31 -10.28
C SER A 197 22.24 -3.17 -9.11
N SER A 198 21.94 -2.55 -7.96
CA SER A 198 21.38 -3.25 -6.79
C SER A 198 19.88 -3.56 -6.88
N ILE A 199 19.12 -2.90 -7.77
CA ILE A 199 17.66 -3.04 -7.87
C ILE A 199 17.19 -4.49 -8.07
N PRO A 200 17.80 -5.32 -8.94
CA PRO A 200 17.38 -6.71 -9.12
C PRO A 200 17.44 -7.52 -7.82
N GLU A 201 18.47 -7.30 -7.00
CA GLU A 201 18.64 -7.99 -5.72
C GLU A 201 17.58 -7.54 -4.70
N ILE A 202 17.35 -6.22 -4.59
CA ILE A 202 16.29 -5.64 -3.75
C ILE A 202 14.94 -6.28 -4.10
N LEU A 203 14.59 -6.34 -5.39
CA LEU A 203 13.31 -6.88 -5.83
C LEU A 203 13.20 -8.41 -5.72
N ASN A 204 14.33 -9.11 -5.71
CA ASN A 204 14.34 -10.54 -5.39
C ASN A 204 13.93 -10.77 -3.92
N GLN A 205 14.45 -9.97 -2.99
CA GLN A 205 14.05 -10.04 -1.57
C GLN A 205 12.57 -9.64 -1.38
N PHE A 206 12.10 -8.60 -2.07
CA PHE A 206 10.67 -8.26 -2.12
C PHE A 206 9.81 -9.45 -2.56
N SER A 207 10.22 -10.11 -3.65
CA SER A 207 9.50 -11.27 -4.19
C SER A 207 9.49 -12.46 -3.21
N GLN A 208 10.55 -12.64 -2.42
CA GLN A 208 10.59 -13.66 -1.37
C GLN A 208 9.61 -13.35 -0.23
N ALA A 209 9.56 -12.11 0.23
CA ALA A 209 8.61 -11.66 1.24
C ALA A 209 7.15 -11.89 0.79
N VAL A 210 6.81 -11.51 -0.45
CA VAL A 210 5.47 -11.75 -1.01
C VAL A 210 5.13 -13.25 -1.08
N LYS A 211 6.09 -14.10 -1.48
CA LYS A 211 5.90 -15.56 -1.51
C LYS A 211 5.69 -16.14 -0.13
N GLN A 212 6.39 -15.64 0.89
CA GLN A 212 6.17 -16.07 2.28
C GLN A 212 4.76 -15.71 2.75
N LEU A 213 4.31 -14.47 2.53
CA LEU A 213 2.93 -14.06 2.83
C LEU A 213 1.90 -14.94 2.09
N TYR A 214 2.15 -15.26 0.82
CA TYR A 214 1.30 -16.16 0.05
C TYR A 214 1.23 -17.58 0.65
N ASN A 215 2.37 -18.14 1.06
CA ASN A 215 2.42 -19.45 1.74
C ASN A 215 1.63 -19.40 3.06
N GLU A 216 1.57 -18.23 3.69
CA GLU A 216 0.79 -17.94 4.88
C GLU A 216 -0.67 -17.60 4.60
N GLY A 217 -1.19 -17.90 3.41
CA GLY A 217 -2.60 -17.75 3.12
C GLY A 217 -3.01 -16.39 2.56
N ALA A 218 -2.09 -15.43 2.38
CA ALA A 218 -2.43 -14.16 1.73
C ALA A 218 -2.85 -14.36 0.28
N ARG A 219 -3.97 -13.74 -0.13
CA ARG A 219 -4.54 -13.91 -1.48
C ARG A 219 -4.79 -12.62 -2.23
N VAL A 220 -4.84 -11.46 -1.58
CA VAL A 220 -5.10 -10.19 -2.26
C VAL A 220 -4.03 -9.19 -1.86
N PHE A 221 -3.19 -8.84 -2.82
CA PHE A 221 -2.05 -7.94 -2.62
C PHE A 221 -2.31 -6.60 -3.31
N TRP A 222 -1.96 -5.52 -2.63
CA TRP A 222 -2.02 -4.15 -3.09
C TRP A 222 -0.65 -3.50 -2.91
N ILE A 223 0.07 -3.32 -4.02
CA ILE A 223 1.49 -2.99 -4.02
C ILE A 223 1.65 -1.58 -4.58
N HIS A 224 2.20 -0.68 -3.76
CA HIS A 224 2.60 0.65 -4.18
C HIS A 224 4.01 0.60 -4.79
N ASN A 225 4.22 1.38 -5.84
CA ASN A 225 5.57 1.73 -6.27
C ASN A 225 6.11 2.92 -5.46
N THR A 226 7.37 3.27 -5.64
CA THR A 226 8.00 4.39 -4.91
C THR A 226 7.57 5.74 -5.48
N GLY A 227 7.54 6.78 -4.65
CA GLY A 227 7.27 8.14 -5.10
C GLY A 227 8.43 8.78 -5.89
N PRO A 228 8.26 10.02 -6.38
CA PRO A 228 9.33 10.77 -7.03
C PRO A 228 10.37 11.24 -6.00
N ILE A 229 11.31 10.36 -5.64
CA ILE A 229 12.28 10.60 -4.56
C ILE A 229 13.15 11.85 -4.78
N GLY A 230 13.40 12.23 -6.04
CA GLY A 230 14.14 13.43 -6.39
C GLY A 230 13.40 14.72 -6.02
N CYS A 231 12.09 14.65 -5.80
CA CYS A 231 11.27 15.78 -5.38
C CYS A 231 11.15 15.93 -3.85
N LEU A 232 11.80 15.06 -3.07
CA LEU A 232 11.74 15.17 -1.61
C LEU A 232 12.43 16.46 -1.15
N PRO A 233 11.82 17.24 -0.22
CA PRO A 233 12.42 18.45 0.31
C PRO A 233 13.81 18.24 0.92
N PHE A 234 14.10 17.03 1.40
CA PHE A 234 15.42 16.64 1.90
C PHE A 234 16.54 16.93 0.88
N ASN A 235 16.29 16.69 -0.41
CA ASN A 235 17.28 16.92 -1.46
C ASN A 235 17.66 18.39 -1.64
N TYR A 236 16.81 19.32 -1.21
CA TYR A 236 17.17 20.74 -1.23
C TYR A 236 18.42 21.03 -0.40
N PHE A 237 18.58 20.32 0.73
CA PHE A 237 19.69 20.51 1.67
C PHE A 237 20.87 19.56 1.41
N SER A 238 20.60 18.34 0.95
CA SER A 238 21.60 17.27 0.87
C SER A 238 22.21 17.07 -0.52
N TYR A 239 21.58 17.60 -1.57
CA TYR A 239 22.05 17.45 -2.94
C TYR A 239 22.80 18.71 -3.41
N GLU A 240 23.99 18.51 -3.97
CA GLU A 240 24.74 19.59 -4.60
C GLU A 240 24.02 20.01 -5.90
N HIS A 241 23.44 21.22 -5.90
CA HIS A 241 22.68 21.76 -7.03
C HIS A 241 23.58 22.09 -8.23
N LYS A 242 23.98 21.07 -8.99
CA LYS A 242 24.72 21.25 -10.25
C LYS A 242 23.80 21.75 -11.35
N LYS A 243 24.31 22.66 -12.19
CA LYS A 243 23.56 23.23 -13.32
C LYS A 243 23.03 22.10 -14.22
N GLY A 244 21.71 22.05 -14.39
CA GLY A 244 21.04 21.08 -15.25
C GLY A 244 20.62 19.78 -14.58
N ASN A 245 20.81 19.58 -13.26
CA ASN A 245 20.36 18.37 -12.56
C ASN A 245 18.91 18.41 -12.09
N LEU A 246 18.32 19.61 -11.99
CA LEU A 246 16.91 19.78 -11.64
C LEU A 246 16.01 19.75 -12.88
N ASP A 247 14.76 19.29 -12.70
CA ASP A 247 13.69 19.49 -13.68
C ASP A 247 13.00 20.85 -13.48
N ALA A 248 11.97 21.14 -14.29
CA ALA A 248 11.23 22.40 -14.23
C ALA A 248 10.49 22.62 -12.89
N ASN A 249 10.32 21.57 -12.08
CA ASN A 249 9.63 21.59 -10.80
C ASN A 249 10.62 21.55 -9.62
N GLY A 250 11.92 21.66 -9.88
CA GLY A 250 12.97 21.63 -8.85
C GLY A 250 13.31 20.23 -8.35
N CYS A 251 12.83 19.17 -9.00
CA CYS A 251 13.16 17.80 -8.60
C CYS A 251 14.51 17.35 -9.18
N VAL A 252 15.28 16.60 -8.39
CA VAL A 252 16.57 16.02 -8.82
C VAL A 252 16.34 14.91 -9.86
N LYS A 253 16.62 15.20 -11.13
CA LYS A 253 16.35 14.29 -12.27
C LYS A 253 17.04 12.94 -12.14
N PRO A 254 18.34 12.85 -11.79
CA PRO A 254 19.00 11.55 -11.73
C PRO A 254 18.39 10.60 -10.69
N GLN A 255 18.04 11.11 -9.51
CA GLN A 255 17.35 10.32 -8.48
C GLN A 255 15.95 9.88 -8.94
N ASN A 256 15.19 10.76 -9.60
CA ASN A 256 13.89 10.40 -10.17
C ASN A 256 14.00 9.32 -11.25
N LYS A 257 15.06 9.32 -12.07
CA LYS A 257 15.32 8.23 -13.04
C LYS A 257 15.56 6.89 -12.36
N ILE A 258 16.24 6.88 -11.22
CA ILE A 258 16.46 5.64 -10.44
C ILE A 258 15.14 5.13 -9.86
N ALA A 259 14.31 6.00 -9.28
CA ALA A 259 12.98 5.62 -8.81
C ALA A 259 12.10 5.06 -9.94
N GLN A 260 12.14 5.67 -11.12
CA GLN A 260 11.42 5.19 -12.30
C GLN A 260 11.91 3.80 -12.76
N GLU A 261 13.23 3.56 -12.78
CA GLU A 261 13.78 2.24 -13.12
C GLU A 261 13.40 1.18 -12.09
N PHE A 262 13.45 1.51 -10.79
CA PHE A 262 12.95 0.65 -9.73
C PHE A 262 11.47 0.31 -9.94
N ASN A 263 10.64 1.33 -10.19
CA ASN A 263 9.19 1.17 -10.35
C ASN A 263 8.85 0.31 -11.58
N LYS A 264 9.60 0.47 -12.68
CA LYS A 264 9.48 -0.37 -13.88
C LYS A 264 9.78 -1.83 -13.56
N LYS A 265 10.94 -2.11 -12.95
CA LYS A 265 11.32 -3.48 -12.59
C LYS A 265 10.39 -4.09 -11.54
N LEU A 266 9.89 -3.30 -10.58
CA LEU A 266 8.89 -3.76 -9.60
C LEU A 266 7.60 -4.19 -10.31
N LYS A 267 7.13 -3.41 -11.29
CA LYS A 267 5.94 -3.76 -12.08
C LYS A 267 6.11 -5.09 -12.81
N ASP A 268 7.28 -5.30 -13.41
CA ASP A 268 7.63 -6.57 -14.08
C ASP A 268 7.64 -7.73 -13.08
N GLN A 269 8.20 -7.54 -11.88
CA GLN A 269 8.22 -8.55 -10.82
C GLN A 269 6.81 -8.88 -10.30
N VAL A 270 5.95 -7.88 -10.10
CA VAL A 270 4.54 -8.10 -9.73
C VAL A 270 3.80 -8.88 -10.82
N PHE A 271 4.07 -8.61 -12.10
CA PHE A 271 3.53 -9.41 -13.20
C PHE A 271 4.00 -10.86 -13.15
N GLN A 272 5.28 -11.12 -12.86
CA GLN A 272 5.79 -12.48 -12.69
C GLN A 272 5.20 -13.18 -11.45
N LEU A 273 5.03 -12.47 -10.34
CA LEU A 273 4.39 -13.00 -9.13
C LEU A 273 2.94 -13.41 -9.41
N ARG A 274 2.18 -12.59 -10.15
CA ARG A 274 0.82 -12.93 -10.57
C ARG A 274 0.75 -14.24 -11.36
N ARG A 275 1.73 -14.52 -12.23
CA ARG A 275 1.81 -15.77 -13.00
C ARG A 275 2.19 -16.98 -12.13
N LYS A 276 3.08 -16.77 -11.16
CA LYS A 276 3.64 -17.84 -10.30
C LYS A 276 2.73 -18.17 -9.10
N LEU A 277 1.84 -17.27 -8.71
CA LEU A 277 0.99 -17.38 -7.53
C LEU A 277 -0.49 -17.36 -7.96
N PRO A 278 -1.02 -18.44 -8.56
CA PRO A 278 -2.29 -18.44 -9.28
C PRO A 278 -3.52 -18.21 -8.38
N LEU A 279 -3.40 -18.46 -7.07
CA LEU A 279 -4.48 -18.20 -6.11
C LEU A 279 -4.51 -16.74 -5.64
N ALA A 280 -3.51 -15.94 -6.00
CA ALA A 280 -3.39 -14.55 -5.55
C ALA A 280 -3.79 -13.55 -6.64
N LYS A 281 -4.42 -12.47 -6.18
CA LYS A 281 -4.71 -11.27 -6.98
C LYS A 281 -3.74 -10.17 -6.58
N PHE A 282 -3.27 -9.43 -7.58
CA PHE A 282 -2.30 -8.35 -7.40
C PHE A 282 -2.83 -7.07 -8.02
N THR A 283 -2.94 -6.01 -7.23
CA THR A 283 -3.11 -4.63 -7.68
C THR A 283 -1.77 -3.93 -7.57
N TYR A 284 -1.31 -3.32 -8.66
CA TYR A 284 -0.12 -2.46 -8.68
C TYR A 284 -0.60 -1.01 -8.78
N VAL A 285 -0.11 -0.15 -7.89
CA VAL A 285 -0.48 1.26 -7.83
C VAL A 285 0.70 2.13 -8.18
N ASP A 286 0.48 3.03 -9.14
CA ASP A 286 1.47 3.99 -9.59
C ASP A 286 1.47 5.25 -8.72
N MET A 287 2.00 5.10 -7.50
CA MET A 287 2.18 6.18 -6.54
C MET A 287 3.15 7.26 -7.03
N TYR A 288 4.15 6.90 -7.83
CA TYR A 288 5.04 7.86 -8.50
C TYR A 288 4.22 8.86 -9.30
N LYS A 289 3.40 8.37 -10.23
CA LYS A 289 2.60 9.23 -11.09
C LYS A 289 1.61 10.06 -10.28
N ALA A 290 0.89 9.45 -9.33
CA ALA A 290 -0.07 10.16 -8.50
C ALA A 290 0.59 11.32 -7.72
N LYS A 291 1.74 11.07 -7.07
CA LYS A 291 2.47 12.10 -6.32
C LYS A 291 3.09 13.16 -7.23
N TYR A 292 3.65 12.76 -8.37
CA TYR A 292 4.26 13.71 -9.32
C TYR A 292 3.21 14.64 -9.95
N GLU A 293 2.03 14.11 -10.32
CA GLU A 293 0.92 14.92 -10.82
C GLU A 293 0.44 15.96 -9.80
N LEU A 294 0.43 15.62 -8.50
CA LEU A 294 0.13 16.60 -7.44
C LEU A 294 1.19 17.70 -7.36
N ILE A 295 2.48 17.36 -7.52
CA ILE A 295 3.58 18.32 -7.48
C ILE A 295 3.50 19.29 -8.65
N ILE A 296 3.33 18.80 -9.88
CA ILE A 296 3.30 19.67 -11.07
C ILE A 296 2.04 20.53 -11.14
N ASN A 297 0.93 20.07 -10.53
CA ASN A 297 -0.33 20.79 -10.48
C ASN A 297 -0.59 21.45 -9.11
N ALA A 298 0.41 21.62 -8.25
CA ALA A 298 0.22 21.98 -6.84
C ALA A 298 -0.69 23.21 -6.62
N ARG A 299 -0.61 24.22 -7.51
CA ARG A 299 -1.44 25.43 -7.45
C ARG A 299 -2.94 25.17 -7.58
N SER A 300 -3.36 24.07 -8.17
CA SER A 300 -4.76 23.70 -8.34
C SER A 300 -5.28 22.68 -7.32
N GLN A 301 -4.42 22.22 -6.40
CA GLN A 301 -4.73 21.11 -5.47
C GLN A 301 -5.03 21.59 -4.04
N GLY A 302 -4.98 22.90 -3.79
CA GLY A 302 -5.30 23.48 -2.50
C GLY A 302 -5.44 24.99 -2.58
N ASN A 303 -6.07 25.58 -1.56
CA ASN A 303 -6.09 27.03 -1.38
C ASN A 303 -4.78 27.42 -0.67
N LEU A 304 -3.74 27.72 -1.46
CA LEU A 304 -2.50 28.32 -0.95
C LEU A 304 -2.71 29.83 -0.72
#